data_AF-A0AAX2A0W4-F1
#
_entry.id   AF-A0AAX2A0W4-F1
#
_cell.length_a   1.000
_cell.length_b   1.000
_cell.length_c   1.000
_cell.angle_alpha   90.00
_cell.angle_beta   90.00
_cell.angle_gamma   90.00
#
_symmetry.space_group_name_H-M   'P 1'
#
loop_
_entity.id
_entity.type
_entity.pdbx_description
1 polymer ?
#
loop_
_entity_poly.entity_id
_entity_poly.type
_entity_poly.pdbx_seq_one_letter_code
_entity_poly.pdbx_strand_id
1 'polypeptide(L)'
;MAIKEIDENGIPASRNSTKFQLSYNNRLYPPKYVLSLANKYANGKELQPWEFSGGVETNNFLEKLGFKIVSKAPSKIKTGPEKDNKDCHVARSKGGMKNKHNHRCSECKNTIIDMFRVIFGNVKIEHKMEIKARLEDYIHESYYKDLAAIYNALKNYRGNESFVRSKFLKVTIHPDSSM
;
A
#
# COMPACT_ATOMS: atom_id res chain seq x y z
N MET A 1 0.55 19.29 -23.20
CA MET A 1 -0.03 18.31 -24.15
C MET A 1 -1.02 17.40 -23.43
N ALA A 2 -0.62 16.70 -22.36
CA ALA A 2 -1.53 15.85 -21.57
C ALA A 2 -2.86 16.51 -21.16
N ILE A 3 -2.84 17.73 -20.60
CA ILE A 3 -4.06 18.43 -20.17
C ILE A 3 -4.98 18.75 -21.35
N LYS A 4 -4.41 19.11 -22.52
CA LYS A 4 -5.20 19.37 -23.73
C LYS A 4 -5.92 18.11 -24.22
N GLU A 5 -5.25 16.95 -24.19
CA GLU A 5 -5.85 15.66 -24.56
C GLU A 5 -7.02 15.30 -23.63
N ILE A 6 -6.93 15.65 -22.34
CA ILE A 6 -8.02 15.48 -21.37
C ILE A 6 -9.18 16.45 -21.66
N ASP A 7 -8.88 17.70 -22.04
CA ASP A 7 -9.91 18.67 -22.40
C ASP A 7 -10.68 18.26 -23.67
N GLU A 8 -10.03 17.59 -24.61
CA GLU A 8 -10.63 17.11 -25.88
C GLU A 8 -11.41 15.80 -25.71
N ASN A 9 -10.81 14.79 -25.07
CA ASN A 9 -11.39 13.44 -24.98
C ASN A 9 -12.19 13.21 -23.68
N GLY A 10 -12.11 14.14 -22.74
CA GLY A 10 -12.69 14.00 -21.42
C GLY A 10 -11.95 13.00 -20.53
N ILE A 11 -12.48 12.81 -19.32
CA ILE A 11 -11.92 11.90 -18.32
C ILE A 11 -12.78 10.64 -18.28
N PRO A 12 -12.25 9.46 -18.60
CA PRO A 12 -13.01 8.22 -18.47
C PRO A 12 -13.33 7.97 -16.99
N ALA A 13 -14.54 7.46 -16.71
CA ALA A 13 -15.04 7.27 -15.34
C ALA A 13 -14.09 6.42 -14.46
N SER A 14 -13.35 5.49 -15.07
CA SER A 14 -12.35 4.64 -14.39
C SER A 14 -11.07 5.37 -13.97
N ARG A 15 -10.76 6.51 -14.58
CA ARG A 15 -9.56 7.33 -14.31
C ARG A 15 -9.88 8.59 -13.51
N ASN A 16 -11.13 8.74 -13.04
CA ASN A 16 -11.51 9.85 -12.18
C ASN A 16 -10.79 9.79 -10.83
N SER A 17 -10.46 10.97 -10.31
CA SER A 17 -9.87 11.06 -8.98
C SER A 17 -10.92 10.97 -7.88
N THR A 18 -10.56 10.25 -6.83
CA THR A 18 -11.40 10.06 -5.64
C THR A 18 -11.08 11.04 -4.51
N LYS A 19 -9.79 11.41 -4.34
CA LYS A 19 -9.33 12.17 -3.17
C LYS A 19 -8.60 13.47 -3.50
N PHE A 20 -7.90 13.55 -4.63
CA PHE A 20 -7.00 14.67 -4.94
C PHE A 20 -7.18 15.15 -6.38
N GLN A 21 -7.19 16.45 -6.62
CA GLN A 21 -7.34 17.02 -7.96
C GLN A 21 -6.17 17.96 -8.24
N LEU A 22 -5.63 17.87 -9.44
CA LEU A 22 -4.63 18.81 -9.95
C LEU A 22 -5.36 20.04 -10.47
N SER A 23 -5.01 21.22 -9.95
CA SER A 23 -5.57 22.50 -10.38
C SER A 23 -4.67 23.13 -11.42
N TYR A 24 -5.22 23.39 -12.61
CA TYR A 24 -4.52 24.04 -13.70
C TYR A 24 -5.52 24.86 -14.54
N ASN A 25 -5.20 26.12 -14.82
CA ASN A 25 -6.07 27.03 -15.59
C ASN A 25 -7.54 27.05 -15.12
N ASN A 26 -7.76 27.13 -13.80
CA ASN A 26 -9.07 27.10 -13.15
C ASN A 26 -9.90 25.82 -13.38
N ARG A 27 -9.29 24.76 -13.91
CA ARG A 27 -9.88 23.44 -14.08
C ARG A 27 -9.21 22.42 -13.17
N LEU A 28 -9.93 21.33 -12.91
CA LEU A 28 -9.52 20.27 -12.00
C LEU A 28 -9.36 18.96 -12.76
N TYR A 29 -8.18 18.36 -12.65
CA TYR A 29 -7.81 17.16 -13.38
C TYR A 29 -7.41 16.03 -12.43
N PRO A 30 -7.61 14.75 -12.78
CA PRO A 30 -7.14 13.64 -11.97
C PRO A 30 -5.61 13.55 -12.02
N PRO A 31 -4.88 13.71 -10.90
CA PRO A 31 -3.41 13.75 -10.91
C PRO A 31 -2.79 12.51 -11.56
N LYS A 32 -3.34 11.33 -11.23
CA LYS A 32 -2.87 10.05 -11.76
C LYS A 32 -3.06 9.93 -13.26
N TYR A 33 -4.16 10.46 -13.78
CA TYR A 33 -4.45 10.40 -15.21
C TYR A 33 -3.60 11.40 -16.00
N VAL A 34 -3.39 12.60 -15.46
CA VAL A 34 -2.47 13.59 -16.04
C VAL A 34 -1.05 13.01 -16.16
N LEU A 35 -0.56 12.34 -15.12
CA LEU A 35 0.77 11.73 -15.13
C LEU A 35 0.89 10.59 -16.18
N SER A 36 -0.15 9.77 -16.30
CA SER A 36 -0.28 8.70 -17.31
C SER A 36 -0.06 9.23 -18.72
N LEU A 37 -0.79 10.28 -19.09
CA LEU A 37 -0.72 10.91 -20.40
C LEU A 37 0.57 11.72 -20.58
N ALA A 38 1.07 12.37 -19.52
CA ALA A 38 2.35 13.08 -19.59
C ALA A 38 3.49 12.14 -19.97
N ASN A 39 3.51 10.91 -19.45
CA ASN A 39 4.50 9.91 -19.81
C ASN A 39 4.39 9.46 -21.27
N LYS A 40 3.17 9.36 -21.82
CA LYS A 40 2.94 9.09 -23.25
C LYS A 40 3.62 10.14 -24.13
N TYR A 41 3.52 11.41 -23.76
CA TYR A 41 4.15 12.50 -24.53
C TYR A 41 5.65 12.66 -24.28
N ALA A 42 6.12 12.39 -23.07
CA ALA A 42 7.55 12.52 -22.74
C ALA A 42 8.38 11.31 -23.23
N ASN A 43 7.85 10.10 -23.08
CA ASN A 43 8.57 8.84 -23.24
C ASN A 43 7.95 7.92 -24.31
N GLY A 44 6.89 8.35 -25.01
CA GLY A 44 6.23 7.57 -26.07
C GLY A 44 5.31 6.44 -25.60
N LYS A 45 5.21 6.19 -24.28
CA LYS A 45 4.39 5.11 -23.70
C LYS A 45 3.45 5.65 -22.63
N GLU A 46 2.15 5.35 -22.72
CA GLU A 46 1.21 5.64 -21.63
C GLU A 46 1.48 4.71 -20.43
N LEU A 47 1.60 5.26 -19.24
CA LEU A 47 1.71 4.46 -18.02
C LEU A 47 0.38 3.81 -17.69
N GLN A 48 0.40 2.51 -17.50
CA GLN A 48 -0.79 1.79 -17.08
C GLN A 48 -1.12 2.11 -15.62
N PRO A 49 -2.41 2.19 -15.25
CA PRO A 49 -2.81 2.60 -13.91
C PRO A 49 -2.40 1.61 -12.80
N TRP A 50 -1.86 0.44 -13.15
CA TRP A 50 -1.25 -0.52 -12.22
C TRP A 50 0.28 -0.40 -12.11
N GLU A 51 0.96 0.29 -13.04
CA GLU A 51 2.43 0.46 -13.02
C GLU A 51 2.91 1.45 -11.95
N PHE A 52 2.02 2.32 -11.45
CA PHE A 52 2.37 3.33 -10.44
C PHE A 52 1.22 3.61 -9.49
N SER A 53 1.51 4.10 -8.28
CA SER A 53 0.50 4.39 -7.28
C SER A 53 -0.02 5.81 -7.39
N GLY A 54 -1.33 5.98 -7.13
CA GLY A 54 -1.94 7.31 -7.00
C GLY A 54 -1.78 7.85 -5.57
N GLY A 55 -2.15 9.12 -5.35
CA GLY A 55 -2.06 9.73 -4.03
C GLY A 55 -0.67 10.31 -3.79
N VAL A 56 -0.01 9.97 -2.69
CA VAL A 56 1.22 10.64 -2.23
C VAL A 56 2.33 10.63 -3.29
N GLU A 57 2.60 9.48 -3.92
CA GLU A 57 3.64 9.36 -4.95
C GLU A 57 3.39 10.31 -6.13
N THR A 58 2.22 10.19 -6.76
CA THR A 58 1.82 11.03 -7.90
C THR A 58 1.75 12.51 -7.51
N ASN A 59 1.17 12.83 -6.35
CA ASN A 59 0.99 14.20 -5.90
C ASN A 59 2.34 14.88 -5.65
N ASN A 60 3.24 14.23 -4.89
CA ASN A 60 4.56 14.77 -4.61
C ASN A 60 5.37 14.99 -5.90
N PHE A 61 5.24 14.09 -6.88
CA PHE A 61 5.91 14.25 -8.17
C PHE A 61 5.40 15.48 -8.92
N LEU A 62 4.08 15.67 -8.99
CA LEU A 62 3.47 16.81 -9.67
C LEU A 62 3.73 18.13 -8.93
N GLU A 63 3.74 18.12 -7.60
CA GLU A 63 4.09 19.29 -6.79
C GLU A 63 5.55 19.73 -6.99
N LYS A 64 6.48 18.77 -7.08
CA LYS A 64 7.89 19.05 -7.43
C LYS A 64 8.04 19.69 -8.81
N LEU A 65 7.13 19.40 -9.74
CA LEU A 65 7.07 20.03 -11.06
C LEU A 65 6.36 21.40 -11.05
N GLY A 66 5.90 21.87 -9.89
CA GLY A 66 5.24 23.17 -9.73
C GLY A 66 3.72 23.14 -9.90
N PHE A 67 3.10 21.97 -9.98
CA PHE A 67 1.63 21.88 -10.05
C PHE A 67 0.98 21.94 -8.66
N LYS A 68 -0.20 22.56 -8.60
CA LYS A 68 -0.98 22.66 -7.37
C LYS A 68 -1.97 21.50 -7.24
N ILE A 69 -1.88 20.74 -6.15
CA ILE A 69 -2.81 19.65 -5.83
C ILE A 69 -3.79 20.10 -4.74
N VAL A 70 -5.07 19.79 -4.92
CA VAL A 70 -6.18 20.14 -4.03
C VAL A 70 -6.85 18.86 -3.53
N SER A 71 -7.15 18.77 -2.25
CA SER A 71 -7.93 17.65 -1.70
C SER A 71 -9.43 17.86 -1.96
N LYS A 72 -10.11 16.80 -2.41
CA LYS A 72 -11.57 16.80 -2.54
C LYS A 72 -12.14 16.70 -1.13
N ALA A 73 -12.81 17.76 -0.67
CA ALA A 73 -13.46 17.74 0.64
C ALA A 73 -14.45 16.56 0.72
N PRO A 74 -14.56 15.86 1.87
CA PRO A 74 -15.55 14.81 2.03
C PRO A 74 -16.95 15.43 2.03
N SER A 75 -17.62 15.43 0.87
CA SER A 75 -19.01 15.83 0.77
C SER A 75 -19.87 14.83 1.53
N LYS A 76 -20.37 15.20 2.71
CA LYS A 76 -21.48 14.52 3.38
C LYS A 76 -22.73 14.68 2.51
N ILE A 77 -23.03 13.72 1.66
CA ILE A 77 -24.30 13.69 0.93
C ILE A 77 -25.25 12.75 1.68
N LYS A 78 -26.34 13.33 2.19
CA LYS A 78 -27.49 12.60 2.74
C LYS A 78 -28.24 11.95 1.58
N THR A 79 -28.48 10.64 1.67
CA THR A 79 -29.39 9.88 0.80
C THR A 79 -30.75 9.75 1.47
N GLY A 80 -31.81 10.10 0.76
CA GLY A 80 -33.23 9.81 1.01
C GLY A 80 -34.02 9.84 -0.32
N PRO A 81 -35.22 9.23 -0.41
CA PRO A 81 -35.46 8.05 -1.25
C PRO A 81 -36.49 8.21 -2.41
N GLU A 82 -36.79 7.08 -3.09
CA GLU A 82 -37.85 6.73 -4.09
C GLU A 82 -37.38 6.67 -5.57
N LYS A 83 -37.20 5.48 -6.18
CA LYS A 83 -38.14 4.50 -6.82
C LYS A 83 -38.83 5.14 -8.06
N ASP A 84 -38.77 4.59 -9.29
CA ASP A 84 -39.57 3.46 -9.80
C ASP A 84 -39.05 2.92 -11.18
N ASN A 85 -38.93 1.58 -11.32
CA ASN A 85 -39.46 0.70 -12.40
C ASN A 85 -39.53 1.19 -13.89
N LYS A 86 -39.11 0.48 -14.96
CA LYS A 86 -39.19 -0.96 -15.34
C LYS A 86 -38.38 -1.27 -16.62
N ASP A 87 -37.88 -2.51 -16.68
CA ASP A 87 -37.66 -3.45 -17.81
C ASP A 87 -36.79 -3.12 -19.03
N CYS A 88 -35.74 -3.93 -19.25
CA CYS A 88 -35.73 -4.96 -20.32
C CYS A 88 -34.58 -5.99 -20.17
N HIS A 89 -34.92 -7.26 -20.44
CA HIS A 89 -34.03 -8.40 -20.60
C HIS A 89 -33.05 -8.18 -21.76
N VAL A 90 -31.73 -8.38 -21.56
CA VAL A 90 -30.86 -9.27 -22.36
C VAL A 90 -29.61 -9.60 -21.54
N ALA A 91 -29.26 -10.89 -21.51
CA ALA A 91 -28.10 -11.45 -20.84
C ALA A 91 -26.76 -10.79 -21.20
N ARG A 92 -25.87 -10.63 -20.21
CA ARG A 92 -24.45 -11.05 -20.31
C ARG A 92 -23.62 -10.81 -19.04
N SER A 93 -22.90 -11.88 -18.67
CA SER A 93 -21.68 -11.98 -17.88
C SER A 93 -21.65 -11.38 -16.47
N LYS A 94 -21.62 -12.27 -15.48
CA LYS A 94 -21.29 -12.03 -14.07
C LYS A 94 -19.91 -11.35 -13.95
N GLY A 95 -19.89 -10.02 -13.99
CA GLY A 95 -18.74 -9.19 -13.69
C GLY A 95 -19.04 -8.33 -12.46
N GLY A 96 -18.60 -8.78 -11.28
CA GLY A 96 -18.71 -8.03 -10.03
C GLY A 96 -18.35 -8.96 -8.88
N MET A 97 -17.35 -8.70 -8.06
CA MET A 97 -17.04 -7.43 -7.40
C MET A 97 -15.55 -7.07 -7.56
N LYS A 98 -15.24 -5.81 -7.86
CA LYS A 98 -13.87 -5.29 -7.69
C LYS A 98 -13.62 -5.15 -6.19
N ASN A 99 -13.26 -6.25 -5.54
CA ASN A 99 -12.73 -6.21 -4.18
C ASN A 99 -11.53 -5.26 -4.22
N LYS A 100 -11.61 -4.16 -3.46
CA LYS A 100 -10.47 -3.27 -3.23
C LYS A 100 -9.49 -4.04 -2.35
N HIS A 101 -8.66 -4.86 -2.98
CA HIS A 101 -7.58 -5.54 -2.30
C HIS A 101 -6.49 -4.50 -1.98
N ASN A 102 -6.21 -4.32 -0.69
CA ASN A 102 -5.04 -3.56 -0.22
C ASN A 102 -3.94 -4.56 0.20
N HIS A 103 -2.76 -4.06 0.57
CA HIS A 103 -1.64 -4.85 1.10
C HIS A 103 -1.97 -5.74 2.33
N ARG A 104 -3.18 -5.62 2.88
CA ARG A 104 -3.70 -6.44 4.00
C ARG A 104 -4.81 -7.42 3.59
N CYS A 105 -5.00 -7.66 2.29
CA CYS A 105 -6.01 -8.60 1.83
C CYS A 105 -5.58 -10.04 2.10
N SER A 106 -6.43 -10.80 2.79
CA SER A 106 -6.23 -12.23 3.07
C SER A 106 -6.23 -13.08 1.80
N GLU A 107 -7.14 -12.79 0.86
CA GLU A 107 -7.24 -13.53 -0.41
C GLU A 107 -5.95 -13.42 -1.22
N CYS A 108 -5.41 -12.20 -1.39
CA CYS A 108 -4.14 -12.00 -2.09
C CYS A 108 -2.96 -12.67 -1.36
N LYS A 109 -2.94 -12.61 -0.02
CA LYS A 109 -1.89 -13.28 0.77
C LYS A 109 -1.93 -14.80 0.57
N ASN A 110 -3.13 -15.38 0.50
CA ASN A 110 -3.31 -16.81 0.24
C ASN A 110 -2.88 -17.18 -1.18
N THR A 111 -3.19 -16.35 -2.18
CA THR A 111 -2.73 -16.58 -3.56
C THR A 111 -1.20 -16.63 -3.65
N ILE A 112 -0.50 -15.75 -2.93
CA ILE A 112 0.97 -15.74 -2.90
C ILE A 112 1.52 -17.00 -2.21
N ILE A 113 0.90 -17.44 -1.12
CA ILE A 113 1.28 -18.68 -0.43
C ILE A 113 1.13 -19.88 -1.36
N ASP A 114 0.01 -19.96 -2.10
CA ASP A 114 -0.24 -21.05 -3.02
C ASP A 114 0.74 -21.03 -4.20
N MET A 115 1.06 -19.84 -4.73
CA MET A 115 2.12 -19.68 -5.73
C MET A 115 3.47 -20.20 -5.22
N PHE A 116 3.86 -19.86 -3.98
CA PHE A 116 5.10 -20.37 -3.40
C PHE A 116 5.08 -21.88 -3.17
N ARG A 117 3.92 -22.47 -2.85
CA ARG A 117 3.83 -23.93 -2.73
C ARG A 117 4.08 -24.65 -4.05
N VAL A 118 3.64 -24.06 -5.15
CA VAL A 118 3.87 -24.63 -6.48
C VAL A 118 5.35 -24.56 -6.86
N ILE A 119 6.02 -23.45 -6.55
CA ILE A 119 7.43 -23.24 -6.95
C ILE A 119 8.41 -23.97 -6.00
N PHE A 120 8.17 -23.90 -4.70
CA PHE A 120 9.11 -24.33 -3.66
C PHE A 120 8.63 -25.54 -2.84
N GLY A 121 7.42 -26.03 -3.09
CA GLY A 121 6.85 -27.17 -2.37
C GLY A 121 6.25 -26.80 -1.01
N ASN A 122 6.80 -27.33 0.08
CA ASN A 122 6.19 -27.14 1.39
C ASN A 122 6.52 -25.74 1.97
N VAL A 123 5.50 -24.88 2.08
CA VAL A 123 5.64 -23.52 2.63
C VAL A 123 5.09 -23.48 4.04
N LYS A 124 5.97 -23.24 5.03
CA LYS A 124 5.61 -22.94 6.42
C LYS A 124 5.54 -21.43 6.63
N ILE A 125 4.46 -20.96 7.21
CA ILE A 125 4.23 -19.53 7.45
C ILE A 125 4.41 -19.25 8.94
N GLU A 126 5.59 -18.79 9.32
CA GLU A 126 5.88 -18.42 10.70
C GLU A 126 5.63 -16.92 10.89
N HIS A 127 4.58 -16.59 11.66
CA HIS A 127 4.18 -15.20 11.91
C HIS A 127 4.88 -14.57 13.12
N LYS A 128 5.54 -15.38 13.94
CA LYS A 128 6.22 -14.95 15.16
C LYS A 128 7.41 -15.88 15.38
N MET A 129 8.62 -15.35 15.21
CA MET A 129 9.81 -16.07 15.65
C MET A 129 9.99 -15.84 17.14
N GLU A 130 9.93 -16.92 17.90
CA GLU A 130 10.24 -16.89 19.33
C GLU A 130 11.73 -16.63 19.52
N ILE A 131 12.05 -15.69 20.40
CA ILE A 131 13.43 -15.34 20.70
C ILE A 131 13.62 -15.41 22.19
N LYS A 132 14.72 -16.07 22.55
CA LYS A 132 15.32 -15.98 23.87
C LYS A 132 15.72 -14.53 24.09
N ALA A 133 14.90 -13.79 24.82
CA ALA A 133 15.07 -12.35 25.00
C ALA A 133 15.36 -12.00 26.45
N ARG A 134 15.21 -12.96 27.37
CA ARG A 134 15.48 -12.77 28.79
C ARG A 134 16.86 -13.29 29.14
N LEU A 135 17.48 -12.67 30.13
CA LEU A 135 18.77 -13.10 30.64
C LEU A 135 18.69 -14.56 31.15
N GLU A 136 17.57 -14.94 31.75
CA GLU A 136 17.29 -16.31 32.19
C GLU A 136 17.36 -17.35 31.06
N ASP A 137 17.11 -16.97 29.81
CA ASP A 137 17.11 -17.90 28.67
C ASP A 137 18.54 -18.35 28.29
N TYR A 138 19.56 -17.70 28.85
CA TYR A 138 20.98 -17.88 28.56
C TYR A 138 21.77 -18.49 29.73
N ILE A 139 21.13 -18.96 30.81
CA ILE A 139 21.81 -19.48 32.01
C ILE A 139 22.83 -20.59 31.72
N HIS A 140 22.56 -21.41 30.70
CA HIS A 140 23.41 -22.54 30.31
C HIS A 140 24.48 -22.19 29.26
N GLU A 141 24.55 -20.93 28.82
CA GLU A 141 25.48 -20.49 27.79
C GLU A 141 26.81 -20.04 28.41
N SER A 142 27.92 -20.30 27.71
CA SER A 142 29.27 -20.00 28.20
C SER A 142 29.51 -18.50 28.48
N TYR A 143 28.79 -17.64 27.77
CA TYR A 143 28.88 -16.17 27.86
C TYR A 143 27.86 -15.54 28.83
N TYR A 144 27.10 -16.33 29.60
CA TYR A 144 26.09 -15.83 30.52
C TYR A 144 26.63 -14.79 31.51
N LYS A 145 27.83 -15.05 32.07
CA LYS A 145 28.45 -14.20 33.09
C LYS A 145 28.72 -12.80 32.56
N ASP A 146 29.28 -12.71 31.36
CA ASP A 146 29.59 -11.44 30.70
C ASP A 146 28.31 -10.70 30.33
N LEU A 147 27.32 -11.43 29.80
CA LEU A 147 26.02 -10.88 29.45
C LEU A 147 25.29 -10.31 30.68
N ALA A 148 25.32 -11.01 31.82
CA ALA A 148 24.73 -10.57 33.07
C ALA A 148 25.42 -9.32 33.63
N ALA A 149 26.75 -9.23 33.51
CA ALA A 149 27.51 -8.05 33.91
C ALA A 149 27.10 -6.81 33.10
N ILE A 150 27.02 -6.95 31.77
CA ILE A 150 26.58 -5.88 30.87
C ILE A 150 25.13 -5.47 31.17
N TYR A 151 24.23 -6.44 31.35
CA TYR A 151 22.83 -6.18 31.64
C TYR A 151 22.65 -5.35 32.92
N ASN A 152 23.34 -5.73 34.00
CA ASN A 152 23.27 -5.01 35.28
C ASN A 152 23.88 -3.61 35.20
N ALA A 153 25.00 -3.45 34.48
CA ALA A 153 25.62 -2.15 34.27
C ALA A 153 24.67 -1.18 33.53
N LEU A 154 24.02 -1.66 32.47
CA LEU A 154 23.04 -0.88 31.71
C LEU A 154 21.80 -0.53 32.54
N LYS A 155 21.32 -1.46 33.38
CA LYS A 155 20.19 -1.22 34.29
C LYS A 155 20.50 -0.08 35.26
N ASN A 156 21.68 -0.09 35.85
CA ASN A 156 22.12 0.90 36.84
C ASN A 156 22.39 2.28 36.25
N TYR A 157 22.82 2.37 34.98
CA TYR A 157 23.20 3.65 34.36
C TYR A 157 22.04 4.64 34.16
N ARG A 158 20.80 4.17 34.00
CA ARG A 158 19.63 5.05 33.75
C ARG A 158 18.34 4.64 34.48
N GLY A 159 18.38 3.64 35.35
CA GLY A 159 17.16 3.11 36.00
C GLY A 159 16.18 2.47 35.01
N ASN A 160 16.65 2.08 33.83
CA ASN A 160 15.82 1.44 32.81
C ASN A 160 15.72 -0.06 33.11
N GLU A 161 14.68 -0.46 33.84
CA GLU A 161 14.48 -1.87 34.22
C GLU A 161 13.89 -2.74 33.09
N SER A 162 13.47 -2.13 31.98
CA SER A 162 12.62 -2.77 30.95
C SER A 162 13.32 -2.93 29.59
N PHE A 163 14.41 -3.70 29.51
CA PHE A 163 15.10 -4.00 28.24
C PHE A 163 14.30 -4.95 27.35
N VAL A 164 13.57 -5.90 27.95
CA VAL A 164 12.88 -6.96 27.23
C VAL A 164 11.40 -6.61 27.08
N ARG A 165 11.03 -6.03 25.94
CA ARG A 165 9.65 -5.58 25.66
C ARG A 165 8.84 -6.57 24.82
N SER A 166 9.48 -7.38 23.98
CA SER A 166 8.81 -8.35 23.12
C SER A 166 9.56 -9.67 23.10
N LYS A 167 8.82 -10.78 23.25
CA LYS A 167 9.33 -12.15 23.12
C LYS A 167 9.38 -12.66 21.67
N PHE A 168 8.89 -11.84 20.75
CA PHE A 168 8.74 -12.20 19.35
C PHE A 168 9.33 -11.12 18.46
N LEU A 169 10.14 -11.51 17.47
CA LEU A 169 10.45 -10.61 16.36
C LEU A 169 9.32 -10.66 15.35
N LYS A 170 8.91 -9.46 14.91
CA LYS A 170 8.08 -9.32 13.71
C LYS A 170 9.00 -9.53 12.52
N VAL A 171 8.87 -10.68 11.87
CA VAL A 171 9.58 -10.94 10.63
C VAL A 171 8.91 -10.14 9.53
N THR A 172 9.64 -9.19 8.96
CA THR A 172 9.22 -8.55 7.71
C THR A 172 9.89 -9.31 6.59
N ILE A 173 9.10 -10.04 5.80
CA ILE A 173 9.62 -10.79 4.67
C ILE A 173 9.99 -9.77 3.59
N HIS A 174 11.28 -9.58 3.37
CA HIS A 174 11.80 -8.92 2.17
C HIS A 174 12.06 -10.03 1.14
N PRO A 175 11.64 -9.88 -0.13
CA PRO A 175 12.02 -10.83 -1.16
C PRO A 175 13.54 -10.78 -1.32
N ASP A 176 14.21 -11.89 -1.01
CA ASP A 176 15.64 -12.04 -1.24
C ASP A 176 15.91 -11.90 -2.74
N SER A 177 16.76 -10.94 -3.11
CA SER A 177 17.23 -10.74 -4.48
C SER A 177 18.42 -11.64 -4.76
N SER A 178 18.30 -12.93 -4.46
CA SER A 178 19.28 -13.93 -4.84
C SER A 178 18.61 -15.12 -5.51
N MET A 179 18.88 -15.20 -6.82
CA MET A 179 18.58 -16.23 -7.83
C MET A 179 17.25 -16.10 -8.57
#